data_AF-A0A4D7CVD7-F1
#
_entry.id   AF-A0A4D7CVD7-F1
#
_cell.length_a   1.000
_cell.length_b   1.000
_cell.length_c   1.000
_cell.angle_alpha   90.00
_cell.angle_beta   90.00
_cell.angle_gamma   90.00
#
_symmetry.space_group_name_H-M   'P 1'
#
loop_
_entity.id
_entity.type
_entity.pdbx_description
1 polymer ?
#
loop_
_entity_poly.entity_id
_entity_poly.type
_entity_poly.pdbx_seq_one_letter_code
_entity_poly.pdbx_strand_id
1 'polypeptide(L)'
;MAWELFKIAEDKLRTKLKGQVQRSRFRKFVWESGVTHTVRQQNMIDDAIFIDETKILADANKFSFVWKKNTIRFDAMNREATVSLMNELKEAYSSSHIPDGSNLSLDMVDEVLTRLELRLEELEKQIEAEPKLSPNPAKQERRSLKATKRKLAARRAKRLEHQKQFKTFGKRNSY
;
A
#
# COMPACT_ATOMS: atom_id res chain seq x y z
N MET A 1 47.13 9.57 11.76
CA MET A 1 47.20 9.80 10.30
C MET A 1 46.03 10.65 9.80
N ALA A 2 44.79 10.15 9.71
CA ALA A 2 43.66 10.94 9.19
C ALA A 2 43.28 12.16 10.06
N TRP A 3 43.38 12.03 11.38
CA TRP A 3 43.04 13.09 12.34
C TRP A 3 44.05 14.25 12.34
N GLU A 4 45.32 13.97 12.05
CA GLU A 4 46.36 15.00 11.93
C GLU A 4 46.25 15.76 10.62
N LEU A 5 45.95 15.06 9.51
CA LEU A 5 45.67 15.71 8.22
C LEU A 5 44.42 16.59 8.28
N PHE A 6 43.40 16.19 9.05
CA PHE A 6 42.21 16.99 9.32
C PHE A 6 42.56 18.27 10.10
N LYS A 7 43.37 18.16 11.16
CA LYS A 7 43.85 19.32 11.92
C LYS A 7 44.68 20.30 11.08
N ILE A 8 45.55 19.78 10.21
CA ILE A 8 46.41 20.59 9.35
C ILE A 8 45.60 21.32 8.27
N ALA A 9 44.57 20.67 7.70
CA ALA A 9 43.65 21.30 6.77
C ALA A 9 42.79 22.39 7.44
N GLU A 10 42.34 22.13 8.67
CA GLU A 10 41.58 23.08 9.49
C GLU A 10 42.42 24.32 9.81
N ASP A 11 43.68 24.16 10.23
CA ASP A 11 44.59 25.28 10.55
C ASP A 11 45.03 26.09 9.32
N LYS A 12 45.20 25.47 8.15
CA LYS A 12 45.49 26.19 6.89
C LYS A 12 44.29 27.01 6.39
N LEU A 13 43.06 26.59 6.63
CA LEU A 13 41.86 27.36 6.31
C LEU A 13 41.59 28.48 7.34
N ARG A 14 42.05 28.29 8.59
CA ARG A 14 41.93 29.21 9.73
C ARG A 14 42.70 30.52 9.57
N THR A 15 43.82 30.50 8.85
CA THR A 15 44.67 31.68 8.61
C THR A 15 44.14 32.59 7.50
N LYS A 16 43.25 32.09 6.64
CA LYS A 16 42.71 32.82 5.48
C LYS A 16 41.46 33.65 5.78
N LEU A 17 40.79 33.43 6.92
CA LEU A 17 39.56 34.12 7.30
C LEU A 17 39.73 34.81 8.66
N LYS A 18 40.21 36.07 8.66
CA LYS A 18 40.16 36.93 9.84
C LYS A 18 38.70 37.26 10.15
N GLY A 19 38.12 36.59 11.13
CA GLY A 19 36.80 36.95 11.66
C GLY A 19 36.22 35.88 12.57
N GLN A 20 36.12 36.17 13.87
CA GLN A 20 35.52 35.28 14.88
C GLN A 20 34.04 34.93 14.60
N VAL A 21 33.37 35.60 13.65
CA VAL A 21 31.95 35.40 13.34
C VAL A 21 31.69 34.16 12.44
N GLN A 22 32.72 33.61 11.79
CA GLN A 22 32.56 32.46 10.89
C GLN A 22 32.63 31.10 11.59
N ARG A 23 33.17 30.99 12.82
CA ARG A 23 33.39 29.70 13.49
C ARG A 23 32.10 28.99 13.90
N SER A 24 31.10 29.74 14.37
CA SER A 24 29.83 29.15 14.81
C SER A 24 28.95 28.72 13.63
N ARG A 25 28.93 29.50 12.54
CA ARG A 25 28.23 29.12 11.30
C ARG A 25 28.91 27.95 10.59
N PHE A 26 30.24 27.91 10.56
CA PHE A 26 30.98 26.84 9.88
C PHE A 26 30.90 25.51 10.64
N ARG A 27 31.02 25.50 11.98
CA ARG A 27 30.79 24.27 12.78
C ARG A 27 29.35 23.77 12.66
N LYS A 28 28.36 24.67 12.60
CA LYS A 28 26.95 24.32 12.38
C LYS A 28 26.74 23.73 10.97
N PHE A 29 27.31 24.35 9.94
CA PHE A 29 27.26 23.90 8.54
C PHE A 29 27.93 22.54 8.33
N VAL A 30 29.11 22.32 8.93
CA VAL A 30 29.85 21.03 8.84
C VAL A 30 29.11 19.92 9.60
N TRP A 31 28.52 20.23 10.75
CA TRP A 31 27.73 19.27 11.52
C TRP A 31 26.42 18.89 10.80
N GLU A 32 25.70 19.86 10.23
CA GLU A 32 24.47 19.63 9.44
C GLU A 32 24.75 18.84 8.15
N SER A 33 25.89 19.10 7.50
CA SER A 33 26.32 18.38 6.28
C SER A 33 26.78 16.94 6.55
N GLY A 34 27.39 16.66 7.72
CA GLY A 34 27.83 15.31 8.09
C GLY A 34 26.67 14.38 8.48
N VAL A 35 25.65 14.93 9.16
CA VAL A 35 24.46 14.16 9.56
C VAL A 35 23.64 13.77 8.33
N THR A 36 23.42 14.70 7.40
CA THR A 36 22.71 14.41 6.14
C THR A 36 23.43 13.37 5.28
N HIS A 37 24.78 13.43 5.20
CA HIS A 37 25.58 12.42 4.52
C HIS A 37 25.42 11.01 5.13
N THR A 38 25.44 10.91 6.46
CA THR A 38 25.35 9.62 7.16
C THR A 38 23.97 8.98 6.98
N VAL A 39 22.90 9.79 7.09
CA VAL A 39 21.51 9.31 6.96
C VAL A 39 21.18 8.92 5.50
N ARG A 40 21.83 9.57 4.53
CA ARG A 40 21.81 9.14 3.11
C ARG A 40 22.56 7.83 2.87
N GLN A 41 23.76 7.66 3.44
CA GLN A 41 24.50 6.39 3.33
C GLN A 41 23.69 5.21 3.90
N GLN A 42 22.92 5.45 4.96
CA GLN A 42 22.03 4.45 5.56
C GLN A 42 20.68 4.31 4.84
N ASN A 43 20.49 5.02 3.72
CA ASN A 43 19.32 5.00 2.87
C ASN A 43 17.99 5.27 3.61
N MET A 44 18.01 6.18 4.61
CA MET A 44 16.86 6.43 5.50
C MET A 44 15.97 7.61 5.09
N ILE A 45 16.41 8.43 4.13
CA ILE A 45 15.66 9.57 3.57
C ILE A 45 15.77 9.47 2.04
N ASP A 46 14.70 9.76 1.30
CA ASP A 46 14.80 10.10 -0.13
C ASP A 46 14.97 11.61 -0.27
N ASP A 47 15.76 12.01 -1.27
CA ASP A 47 16.36 13.33 -1.32
C ASP A 47 15.34 14.46 -1.22
N ALA A 48 15.51 15.23 -0.14
CA ALA A 48 15.27 16.65 -0.22
C ALA A 48 16.32 17.44 0.49
N ILE A 49 16.93 18.24 -0.36
CA ILE A 49 18.11 19.00 -0.15
C ILE A 49 17.70 20.41 -0.48
N PHE A 50 18.01 21.35 0.41
CA PHE A 50 17.99 22.75 0.04
C PHE A 50 19.41 23.10 -0.34
N ILE A 51 19.61 23.32 -1.63
CA ILE A 51 20.85 23.84 -2.20
C ILE A 51 20.45 25.16 -2.83
N ASP A 52 21.12 26.25 -2.43
CA ASP A 52 20.99 27.56 -3.04
C ASP A 52 19.53 28.03 -3.25
N GLU A 53 18.80 28.16 -2.14
CA GLU A 53 17.45 28.75 -2.06
C GLU A 53 16.33 27.99 -2.80
N THR A 54 16.60 26.82 -3.36
CA THR A 54 15.59 25.97 -4.00
C THR A 54 15.13 24.84 -3.09
N LYS A 55 13.80 24.66 -2.96
CA LYS A 55 13.17 23.62 -2.16
C LYS A 55 13.03 22.32 -2.94
N ILE A 56 13.66 21.24 -2.47
CA ILE A 56 13.33 19.88 -2.87
C ILE A 56 12.44 19.27 -1.77
N LEU A 57 11.38 18.56 -2.12
CA LEU A 57 10.39 18.01 -1.19
C LEU A 57 10.86 16.64 -0.69
N ALA A 58 11.09 16.50 0.62
CA ALA A 58 11.44 15.21 1.19
C ALA A 58 10.17 14.39 1.09
N ASP A 59 10.20 13.27 0.39
CA ASP A 59 9.16 12.30 0.67
C ASP A 59 9.40 11.76 2.08
N ALA A 60 8.71 12.37 3.05
CA ALA A 60 8.77 11.97 4.45
C ALA A 60 8.21 10.56 4.68
N ASN A 61 7.64 9.89 3.65
CA ASN A 61 7.08 8.56 3.72
C ASN A 61 7.99 7.45 3.16
N LYS A 62 9.32 7.55 3.31
CA LYS A 62 10.21 6.42 2.94
C LYS A 62 9.83 5.11 3.65
N PHE A 63 9.21 5.20 4.82
CA PHE A 63 8.64 4.07 5.55
C PHE A 63 7.17 4.33 5.88
N SER A 64 6.25 3.64 5.22
CA SER A 64 4.83 3.60 5.63
C SER A 64 4.66 2.58 6.75
N PHE A 65 4.49 3.03 7.99
CA PHE A 65 4.27 2.11 9.12
C PHE A 65 2.90 1.43 9.01
N VAL A 66 2.90 0.10 9.05
CA VAL A 66 1.66 -0.68 9.18
C VAL A 66 1.42 -0.95 10.66
N TRP A 67 0.24 -0.59 11.16
CA TRP A 67 -0.12 -0.76 12.57
C TRP A 67 -1.00 -1.99 12.76
N LYS A 68 -0.61 -2.89 13.67
CA LYS A 68 -1.33 -4.14 13.97
C LYS A 68 -2.79 -3.90 14.33
N LYS A 69 -3.06 -2.87 15.13
CA LYS A 69 -4.44 -2.50 15.53
C LYS A 69 -5.30 -2.10 14.32
N ASN A 70 -4.72 -1.40 13.34
CA ASN A 70 -5.44 -1.03 12.12
C ASN A 70 -5.69 -2.26 11.25
N THR A 71 -4.72 -3.14 11.07
CA THR A 71 -4.90 -4.41 10.34
C THR A 71 -6.03 -5.23 10.95
N ILE A 72 -6.09 -5.39 12.28
CA ILE A 72 -7.18 -6.09 12.96
C ILE A 72 -8.54 -5.46 12.65
N ARG A 73 -8.65 -4.13 12.78
CA ARG A 73 -9.90 -3.41 12.52
C ARG A 73 -10.36 -3.57 11.07
N PHE A 74 -9.46 -3.33 10.12
CA PHE A 74 -9.81 -3.41 8.70
C PHE A 74 -10.02 -4.84 8.21
N ASP A 75 -9.37 -5.83 8.83
CA ASP A 75 -9.65 -7.23 8.54
C ASP A 75 -11.06 -7.65 8.97
N ALA A 76 -11.48 -7.24 10.17
CA ALA A 76 -12.85 -7.45 10.65
C ALA A 76 -13.88 -6.78 9.72
N MET A 77 -13.68 -5.50 9.40
CA MET A 77 -14.55 -4.78 8.45
C MET A 77 -14.59 -5.46 7.07
N ASN A 78 -13.45 -5.93 6.57
CA ASN A 78 -13.38 -6.64 5.29
C ASN A 78 -14.13 -7.97 5.35
N ARG A 79 -14.06 -8.70 6.48
CA ARG A 79 -14.82 -9.93 6.70
C ARG A 79 -16.32 -9.66 6.66
N GLU A 80 -16.82 -8.72 7.46
CA GLU A 80 -18.24 -8.32 7.48
C GLU A 80 -18.73 -7.89 6.09
N ALA A 81 -17.96 -7.04 5.40
CA ALA A 81 -18.29 -6.58 4.06
C ALA A 81 -18.22 -7.70 3.00
N THR A 82 -17.48 -8.78 3.25
CA THR A 82 -17.50 -9.96 2.37
C THR A 82 -18.74 -10.81 2.64
N VAL A 83 -19.14 -10.95 3.91
CA VAL A 83 -20.36 -11.67 4.31
C VAL A 83 -21.60 -11.02 3.75
N SER A 84 -21.73 -9.68 3.88
CA SER A 84 -22.84 -8.92 3.28
C SER A 84 -22.94 -9.20 1.78
N LEU A 85 -21.81 -9.09 1.07
CA LEU A 85 -21.77 -9.29 -0.37
C LEU A 85 -22.12 -10.73 -0.79
N MET A 86 -21.78 -11.72 0.03
CA MET A 86 -22.15 -13.12 -0.20
C MET A 86 -23.66 -13.34 -0.01
N ASN A 87 -24.24 -12.76 1.03
CA ASN A 87 -25.67 -12.84 1.29
C ASN A 87 -26.46 -12.13 0.18
N GLU A 88 -26.03 -10.93 -0.24
CA GLU A 88 -26.62 -10.21 -1.38
C GLU A 88 -26.60 -11.06 -2.67
N LEU A 89 -25.48 -11.75 -2.94
CA LEU A 89 -25.38 -12.69 -4.05
C LEU A 89 -26.33 -13.88 -3.89
N LYS A 90 -26.42 -14.45 -2.69
CA LYS A 90 -27.31 -15.58 -2.39
C LYS A 90 -28.77 -15.23 -2.62
N GLU A 91 -29.20 -14.05 -2.17
CA GLU A 91 -30.54 -13.53 -2.37
C GLU A 91 -30.83 -13.25 -3.85
N ALA A 92 -29.91 -12.56 -4.55
CA ALA A 92 -30.10 -12.19 -5.95
C ALA A 92 -30.20 -13.40 -6.90
N TYR A 93 -29.48 -14.49 -6.61
CA TYR A 93 -29.43 -15.68 -7.46
C TYR A 93 -30.14 -16.91 -6.84
N SER A 94 -30.81 -16.75 -5.69
CA SER A 94 -31.50 -17.85 -4.96
C SER A 94 -30.66 -19.13 -4.84
N SER A 95 -29.35 -18.98 -4.68
CA SER A 95 -28.40 -20.09 -4.82
C SER A 95 -28.09 -20.72 -3.46
N SER A 96 -28.69 -21.88 -3.18
CA SER A 96 -28.48 -22.66 -1.95
C SER A 96 -27.01 -23.04 -1.71
N HIS A 97 -26.22 -23.11 -2.77
CA HIS A 97 -24.81 -23.46 -2.73
C HIS A 97 -23.89 -22.30 -2.33
N ILE A 98 -24.41 -21.08 -2.15
CA ILE A 98 -23.64 -19.99 -1.56
C ILE A 98 -23.72 -20.14 -0.04
N PRO A 99 -22.58 -20.41 0.62
CA PRO A 99 -22.59 -20.70 2.04
C PRO A 99 -22.97 -19.46 2.85
N ASP A 100 -23.63 -19.68 3.99
CA ASP A 100 -23.94 -18.61 4.92
C ASP A 100 -22.63 -18.00 5.46
N GLY A 101 -22.54 -16.67 5.45
CA GLY A 101 -21.29 -15.97 5.73
C GLY A 101 -20.77 -16.05 7.18
N SER A 102 -21.39 -16.87 8.04
CA SER A 102 -20.97 -17.05 9.44
C SER A 102 -19.53 -17.59 9.56
N ASN A 103 -19.13 -18.53 8.69
CA ASN A 103 -17.77 -19.07 8.66
C ASN A 103 -17.12 -18.97 7.27
N LEU A 104 -16.60 -17.78 6.93
CA LEU A 104 -16.08 -17.51 5.59
C LEU A 104 -14.60 -17.94 5.42
N SER A 105 -14.35 -19.12 4.83
CA SER A 105 -13.01 -19.50 4.36
C SER A 105 -12.62 -18.74 3.08
N LEU A 106 -11.32 -18.65 2.79
CA LEU A 106 -10.83 -18.16 1.49
C LEU A 106 -11.27 -19.08 0.34
N ASP A 107 -11.29 -20.39 0.58
CA ASP A 107 -11.67 -21.37 -0.45
C ASP A 107 -13.14 -21.19 -0.88
N MET A 108 -14.02 -20.86 0.06
CA MET A 108 -15.43 -20.57 -0.21
C MET A 108 -15.58 -19.31 -1.08
N VAL A 109 -14.72 -18.31 -0.87
CA VAL A 109 -14.70 -17.11 -1.73
C VAL A 109 -14.21 -17.45 -3.13
N ASP A 110 -13.20 -18.31 -3.24
CA ASP A 110 -12.63 -18.74 -4.53
C ASP A 110 -13.62 -19.60 -5.33
N GLU A 111 -14.38 -20.46 -4.67
CA GLU A 111 -15.46 -21.23 -5.29
C GLU A 111 -16.55 -20.32 -5.87
N VAL A 112 -16.99 -19.32 -5.09
CA VAL A 112 -17.97 -18.33 -5.57
C VAL A 112 -17.41 -17.52 -6.75
N LEU A 113 -16.14 -17.10 -6.70
CA LEU A 113 -15.49 -16.41 -7.81
C LEU A 113 -15.50 -17.26 -9.10
N THR A 114 -15.20 -18.56 -8.99
CA THR A 114 -15.20 -19.50 -10.11
C THR A 114 -16.60 -19.65 -10.72
N ARG A 115 -17.64 -19.74 -9.88
CA ARG A 115 -19.03 -19.80 -10.37
C ARG A 115 -19.46 -18.51 -11.06
N LEU A 116 -19.05 -17.36 -10.53
CA LEU A 116 -19.30 -16.06 -11.17
C LEU A 116 -18.61 -15.96 -12.54
N GLU A 117 -17.43 -16.56 -12.70
CA GLU A 117 -16.73 -16.66 -13.98
C GLU A 117 -17.51 -17.49 -15.00
N LEU A 118 -17.94 -18.69 -14.61
CA LEU A 118 -18.74 -19.56 -15.48
C LEU A 118 -20.05 -18.88 -15.93
N ARG A 119 -20.75 -18.20 -15.02
CA ARG A 119 -21.98 -17.46 -15.36
C ARG A 119 -21.70 -16.29 -16.31
N LEU A 120 -20.56 -15.61 -16.16
CA LEU A 120 -20.16 -14.54 -17.07
C LEU A 120 -19.87 -15.07 -18.48
N GLU A 121 -19.21 -16.21 -18.60
CA GLU A 121 -18.96 -16.88 -19.89
C GLU A 121 -20.26 -17.31 -20.57
N GLU A 122 -21.21 -17.85 -19.80
CA GLU A 122 -22.53 -18.21 -20.30
C GLU A 122 -23.27 -16.99 -20.86
N LEU A 123 -23.30 -15.88 -20.10
CA LEU A 123 -23.90 -14.62 -20.55
C LEU A 123 -23.20 -14.05 -21.79
N GLU A 124 -21.88 -14.19 -21.90
CA GLU A 124 -21.15 -13.76 -23.09
C GLU A 124 -21.55 -14.57 -24.32
N LYS A 125 -21.67 -15.89 -24.20
CA LYS A 125 -22.17 -16.77 -25.27
C LYS A 125 -23.62 -16.43 -25.66
N GLN A 126 -24.49 -16.18 -24.68
CA GLN A 126 -25.88 -15.77 -24.93
C GLN A 126 -25.97 -14.43 -25.69
N ILE A 127 -25.12 -13.46 -25.34
CA ILE A 127 -25.07 -12.16 -26.02
C ILE A 127 -24.57 -12.29 -27.46
N GLU A 128 -23.63 -13.20 -27.70
CA GLU A 128 -23.10 -13.49 -29.04
C GLU A 128 -24.12 -14.22 -29.91
N ALA A 129 -24.83 -15.20 -29.35
CA ALA A 129 -25.89 -15.94 -30.05
C ALA A 129 -27.12 -15.08 -30.37
N GLU A 130 -27.52 -14.20 -29.44
CA GLU A 130 -28.68 -13.32 -29.61
C GLU A 130 -28.30 -11.83 -29.51
N PRO A 131 -27.75 -11.24 -30.59
CA PRO A 131 -27.39 -9.83 -30.60
C PRO A 131 -28.65 -8.95 -30.60
N LYS A 132 -29.07 -8.51 -29.41
CA LYS A 132 -30.18 -7.54 -29.22
C LYS A 132 -29.68 -6.11 -29.07
N LEU A 133 -30.38 -5.17 -29.72
CA LEU A 133 -30.22 -3.74 -29.49
C LEU A 133 -30.65 -3.38 -28.05
N SER A 134 -30.20 -2.23 -27.53
CA SER A 134 -30.54 -1.80 -26.17
C SER A 134 -32.05 -1.53 -26.04
N PRO A 135 -32.72 -1.90 -24.93
CA PRO A 135 -32.19 -2.52 -23.70
C PRO A 135 -31.97 -4.03 -23.82
N ASN A 136 -30.77 -4.50 -23.46
CA ASN A 136 -30.44 -5.92 -23.43
C ASN A 136 -30.24 -6.38 -21.95
N PRO A 137 -31.13 -7.23 -21.41
CA PRO A 137 -31.06 -7.67 -20.01
C PRO A 137 -29.79 -8.49 -19.73
N ALA A 138 -29.34 -9.34 -20.65
CA ALA A 138 -28.10 -10.12 -20.49
C ALA A 138 -26.87 -9.21 -20.38
N LYS A 139 -26.83 -8.10 -21.14
CA LYS A 139 -25.76 -7.09 -21.00
C LYS A 139 -25.82 -6.37 -19.64
N GLN A 140 -27.01 -6.14 -19.08
CA GLN A 140 -27.18 -5.53 -17.76
C GLN A 140 -26.71 -6.48 -16.65
N GLU A 141 -27.15 -7.74 -16.67
CA GLU A 141 -26.74 -8.78 -15.72
C GLU A 141 -25.23 -8.98 -15.75
N ARG A 142 -24.63 -9.10 -16.95
CA ARG A 142 -23.16 -9.22 -17.11
C ARG A 142 -22.41 -8.06 -16.46
N ARG A 143 -22.89 -6.81 -16.60
CA ARG A 143 -22.25 -5.64 -15.96
C ARG A 143 -22.34 -5.71 -14.44
N SER A 144 -23.50 -6.09 -13.91
CA SER A 144 -23.70 -6.30 -12.47
C SER A 144 -22.76 -7.37 -11.93
N LEU A 145 -22.71 -8.53 -12.57
CA LEU A 145 -21.84 -9.64 -12.20
C LEU A 145 -20.36 -9.30 -12.26
N LYS A 146 -19.89 -8.60 -13.31
CA LYS A 146 -18.49 -8.13 -13.39
C LYS A 146 -18.16 -7.20 -12.23
N ALA A 147 -19.06 -6.29 -11.86
CA ALA A 147 -18.87 -5.39 -10.74
C ALA A 147 -18.77 -6.16 -9.40
N THR A 148 -19.64 -7.14 -9.18
CA THR A 148 -19.65 -7.96 -7.97
C THR A 148 -18.41 -8.85 -7.88
N LYS A 149 -18.03 -9.52 -8.97
CA LYS A 149 -16.77 -10.29 -9.07
C LYS A 149 -15.56 -9.43 -8.69
N ARG A 150 -15.46 -8.21 -9.23
CA ARG A 150 -14.37 -7.28 -8.91
C ARG A 150 -14.34 -6.91 -7.42
N LYS A 151 -15.49 -6.59 -6.83
CA LYS A 151 -15.61 -6.27 -5.40
C LYS A 151 -15.16 -7.44 -4.52
N LEU A 152 -15.54 -8.66 -4.89
CA LEU A 152 -15.21 -9.87 -4.16
C LEU A 152 -13.72 -10.21 -4.28
N ALA A 153 -13.16 -10.18 -5.49
CA ALA A 153 -11.74 -10.40 -5.74
C ALA A 153 -10.85 -9.41 -4.97
N ALA A 154 -11.24 -8.12 -4.92
CA ALA A 154 -10.53 -7.11 -4.14
C ALA A 154 -10.53 -7.41 -2.64
N ARG A 155 -11.67 -7.84 -2.08
CA ARG A 155 -11.79 -8.25 -0.67
C ARG A 155 -10.95 -9.49 -0.36
N ARG A 156 -10.93 -10.46 -1.28
CA ARG A 156 -10.09 -11.67 -1.20
C ARG A 156 -8.61 -11.32 -1.19
N ALA A 157 -8.17 -10.43 -2.08
CA ALA A 157 -6.80 -9.93 -2.11
C ALA A 157 -6.42 -9.19 -0.81
N LYS A 158 -7.31 -8.34 -0.28
CA LYS A 158 -7.10 -7.65 1.00
C LYS A 158 -6.99 -8.60 2.19
N ARG A 159 -7.79 -9.66 2.22
CA ARG A 159 -7.68 -10.70 3.25
C ARG A 159 -6.31 -11.40 3.21
N LEU A 160 -5.83 -11.75 2.02
CA LEU A 160 -4.49 -12.32 1.84
C LEU A 160 -3.39 -11.35 2.27
N GLU A 161 -3.54 -10.05 1.96
CA GLU A 161 -2.63 -9.02 2.41
C GLU A 161 -2.57 -8.98 3.94
N HIS A 162 -3.70 -8.84 4.64
CA HIS A 162 -3.74 -8.83 6.10
C HIS A 162 -3.14 -10.10 6.72
N GLN A 163 -3.37 -11.28 6.14
CA GLN A 163 -2.72 -12.52 6.59
C GLN A 163 -1.18 -12.43 6.50
N LYS A 164 -0.63 -11.82 5.44
CA LYS A 164 0.80 -11.56 5.33
C LYS A 164 1.26 -10.55 6.39
N GLN A 165 0.52 -9.45 6.58
CA GLN A 165 0.84 -8.45 7.61
C GLN A 165 0.88 -9.08 9.02
N PHE A 166 -0.07 -9.97 9.34
CA PHE A 166 -0.09 -10.72 10.59
C PHE A 166 1.14 -11.61 10.80
N LYS A 167 1.63 -12.25 9.74
CA LYS A 167 2.89 -13.02 9.78
C LYS A 167 4.09 -12.12 10.03
N THR A 168 4.12 -10.91 9.44
CA THR A 168 5.22 -9.95 9.61
C THR A 168 5.28 -9.34 11.01
N PHE A 169 4.13 -9.09 11.66
CA PHE A 169 4.13 -8.46 13.00
C PHE A 169 4.88 -9.28 14.05
N GLY A 170 4.72 -10.60 14.09
CA GLY A 170 5.21 -11.43 15.20
C GLY A 170 4.76 -10.87 16.56
N LYS A 171 5.73 -10.47 17.39
CA LYS A 171 5.49 -9.83 18.71
C LYS A 171 5.33 -8.30 18.66
N ARG A 172 5.62 -7.65 17.52
CA ARG A 172 5.61 -6.18 17.36
C ARG A 172 4.19 -5.64 17.14
N ASN A 173 4.00 -4.36 17.47
CA ASN A 173 2.78 -3.61 17.21
C ASN A 173 2.76 -2.93 15.83
N SER A 174 3.92 -2.77 15.20
CA SER A 174 4.09 -2.19 13.86
C SER A 174 5.34 -2.71 13.15
N TYR A 175 5.38 -2.57 11.83
CA TYR A 175 6.55 -2.76 10.98
C TYR A 175 6.57 -1.76 9.84
#